data_AF-A0AAE4TY10-F1
#
_entry.id   AF-A0AAE4TY10-F1
#
_cell.length_a   1.000
_cell.length_b   1.000
_cell.length_c   1.000
_cell.angle_alpha   90.00
_cell.angle_beta   90.00
_cell.angle_gamma   90.00
#
_symmetry.space_group_name_H-M   'P 1'
#
loop_
_entity.id
_entity.type
_entity.pdbx_description
1 polymer ?
#
loop_
_entity_poly.entity_id
_entity_poly.type
_entity_poly.pdbx_seq_one_letter_code
_entity_poly.pdbx_strand_id
1 'polypeptide(L)'
;MYPIIHKSNKLRKKLDHYGIEHLSASALNEYITDPAKWVLKYIFKHKGVGPSLWRGSAIENAMKNIVLSNMAGNEYSIEDAIEIGQRVFEESEKDFLIKREGEFFEGYPEKRDKEFSYIEPSIRSGFAYFKGIQNASFQKKFEIDLGIEIPAIGYLDFLTSDRIIELKTAKSFPTELKDSVRRQVALQCKAVSMPAEIVYLGKPTKNKSHEGFKKFEIPASDIENLVDDFRMAARAIRRLLMNTESIEEIVESVFPNYDNYLWDDEEIAVAKQYWRFAA
;
A
#
# COMPACT_ATOMS: atom_id res chain seq x y z
N MET A 1 6.94 21.03 19.72
CA MET A 1 6.94 21.98 18.58
C MET A 1 8.18 21.70 17.74
N TYR A 2 8.00 21.23 16.51
CA TYR A 2 9.14 20.90 15.65
C TYR A 2 9.79 22.16 15.08
N PRO A 3 11.13 22.19 14.92
CA PRO A 3 11.79 23.34 14.33
C PRO A 3 11.24 23.57 12.92
N ILE A 4 11.00 24.85 12.60
CA ILE A 4 10.61 25.29 11.26
C ILE A 4 11.76 24.92 10.32
N ILE A 5 11.47 24.10 9.31
CA ILE A 5 12.44 23.76 8.29
C ILE A 5 12.42 24.87 7.23
N HIS A 6 13.55 25.55 7.04
CA HIS A 6 13.69 26.45 5.91
C HIS A 6 13.59 25.66 4.61
N LYS A 7 12.60 26.01 3.79
CA LYS A 7 12.38 25.34 2.51
C LYS A 7 13.57 25.61 1.59
N SER A 8 14.26 24.55 1.19
CA SER A 8 15.35 24.57 0.21
C SER A 8 15.09 23.56 -0.90
N ASN A 9 15.55 23.87 -2.12
CA ASN A 9 15.46 22.93 -3.24
C ASN A 9 16.45 21.75 -3.13
N LYS A 10 17.28 21.69 -2.08
CA LYS A 10 18.29 20.63 -1.91
C LYS A 10 17.64 19.26 -1.72
N LEU A 11 16.59 19.17 -0.89
CA LEU A 11 15.89 17.90 -0.67
C LEU A 11 15.25 17.39 -1.97
N ARG A 12 14.60 18.27 -2.73
CA ARG A 12 14.02 17.95 -4.04
C ARG A 12 15.07 17.38 -4.98
N LYS A 13 16.25 18.03 -5.09
CA LYS A 13 17.37 17.54 -5.91
C LYS A 13 17.87 16.16 -5.47
N LYS A 14 18.00 15.90 -4.15
CA LYS A 14 18.39 14.57 -3.63
C LYS A 14 17.35 13.51 -4.01
N LEU A 15 16.07 13.82 -3.85
CA LEU A 15 15.00 12.91 -4.23
C LEU A 15 14.93 12.66 -5.75
N ASP A 16 15.16 13.68 -6.58
CA ASP A 16 15.24 13.56 -8.04
C ASP A 16 16.40 12.66 -8.46
N HIS A 17 17.56 12.80 -7.82
CA HIS A 17 18.72 11.93 -8.06
C HIS A 17 18.38 10.45 -7.86
N TYR A 18 17.54 10.14 -6.87
CA TYR A 18 17.04 8.79 -6.64
C TYR A 18 15.70 8.50 -7.33
N GLY A 19 15.16 9.37 -8.18
CA GLY A 19 13.87 9.17 -8.86
C GLY A 19 12.70 8.96 -7.89
N ILE A 20 12.61 9.74 -6.81
CA ILE A 20 11.52 9.71 -5.82
C ILE A 20 10.70 10.98 -5.95
N GLU A 21 9.60 10.97 -6.69
CA GLU A 21 8.81 12.18 -6.96
C GLU A 21 8.14 12.77 -5.71
N HIS A 22 7.65 11.92 -4.82
CA HIS A 22 6.94 12.31 -3.61
C HIS A 22 7.05 11.20 -2.55
N LEU A 23 6.67 11.52 -1.31
CA LEU A 23 6.48 10.50 -0.28
C LEU A 23 5.00 10.09 -0.27
N SER A 24 4.74 8.80 -0.35
CA SER A 24 3.39 8.24 -0.18
C SER A 24 3.23 7.70 1.25
N ALA A 25 1.99 7.43 1.66
CA ALA A 25 1.72 6.73 2.92
C ALA A 25 2.42 5.37 2.99
N SER A 26 2.52 4.64 1.85
CA SER A 26 3.25 3.38 1.78
C SER A 26 4.76 3.57 1.94
N ALA A 27 5.35 4.62 1.34
CA ALA A 27 6.76 4.94 1.52
C ALA A 27 7.07 5.32 2.98
N LEU A 28 6.24 6.16 3.60
CA LEU A 28 6.43 6.57 4.99
C LEU A 28 6.28 5.39 5.95
N ASN A 29 5.26 4.55 5.76
CA ASN A 29 5.07 3.34 6.56
C ASN A 29 6.22 2.34 6.40
N GLU A 30 6.74 2.17 5.18
CA GLU A 30 7.90 1.30 4.95
C GLU A 30 9.10 1.82 5.74
N TYR A 31 9.40 3.12 5.70
CA TYR A 31 10.50 3.69 6.46
C TYR A 31 10.31 3.54 7.99
N ILE A 32 9.09 3.73 8.49
CA ILE A 32 8.78 3.53 9.92
C ILE A 32 9.03 2.07 10.33
N THR A 33 8.67 1.13 9.46
CA THR A 33 8.72 -0.31 9.77
C THR A 33 10.13 -0.87 9.61
N ASP A 34 10.80 -0.51 8.52
CA ASP A 34 12.14 -0.99 8.17
C ASP A 34 12.85 0.00 7.22
N PRO A 35 13.70 0.90 7.76
CA PRO A 35 14.46 1.86 6.96
C PRO A 35 15.36 1.22 5.90
N ALA A 36 15.95 0.05 6.17
CA ALA A 36 16.81 -0.63 5.20
C ALA A 36 16.01 -1.17 4.02
N LYS A 37 14.81 -1.70 4.28
CA LYS A 37 13.87 -2.11 3.25
C LYS A 37 13.34 -0.93 2.44
N TRP A 38 13.16 0.23 3.08
CA TRP A 38 12.88 1.48 2.37
C TRP A 38 14.01 1.84 1.41
N VAL A 39 15.28 1.76 1.84
CA VAL A 39 16.44 2.01 0.96
C VAL A 39 16.44 1.03 -0.20
N LEU A 40 16.23 -0.27 0.03
CA LEU A 40 16.12 -1.27 -1.03
C LEU A 40 15.06 -0.90 -2.08
N LYS A 41 13.86 -0.51 -1.63
CA LYS A 41 12.73 -0.22 -2.54
C LYS A 41 12.84 1.12 -3.26
N TYR A 42 13.30 2.16 -2.58
CA TYR A 42 13.22 3.53 -3.06
C TYR A 42 14.55 4.07 -3.59
N ILE A 43 15.68 3.63 -3.05
CA ILE A 43 17.03 3.99 -3.52
C ILE A 43 17.51 2.98 -4.55
N PHE A 44 17.51 1.69 -4.23
CA PHE A 44 17.95 0.62 -5.15
C PHE A 44 16.88 0.17 -6.16
N LYS A 45 15.65 0.72 -6.06
CA LYS A 45 14.53 0.42 -6.97
C LYS A 45 14.11 -1.05 -7.04
N HIS A 46 14.46 -1.84 -6.03
CA HIS A 46 14.07 -3.24 -5.96
C HIS A 46 12.73 -3.36 -5.21
N LYS A 47 11.63 -3.36 -5.98
CA LYS A 47 10.26 -3.48 -5.45
C LYS A 47 9.71 -4.87 -5.70
N GLY A 48 9.24 -5.53 -4.64
CA GLY A 48 8.51 -6.79 -4.78
C GLY A 48 7.23 -6.60 -5.61
N VAL A 49 7.09 -7.43 -6.63
CA VAL A 49 5.85 -7.61 -7.42
C VAL A 49 5.47 -9.09 -7.35
N GLY A 50 4.17 -9.39 -7.25
CA GLY A 50 3.77 -10.80 -7.20
C GLY A 50 2.30 -11.05 -6.86
N PRO A 51 1.92 -12.34 -6.76
CA PRO A 51 0.52 -12.78 -6.65
C PRO A 51 -0.31 -12.09 -5.54
N SER A 52 0.29 -11.73 -4.41
CA SER A 52 -0.43 -11.08 -3.32
C SER A 52 -0.93 -9.67 -3.66
N LEU A 53 -0.11 -8.89 -4.39
CA LEU A 53 -0.46 -7.55 -4.87
C LEU A 53 -1.49 -7.62 -6.00
N TRP A 54 -1.36 -8.60 -6.90
CA TRP A 54 -2.31 -8.82 -7.99
C TRP A 54 -3.68 -9.19 -7.46
N ARG A 55 -3.76 -10.06 -6.44
CA ARG A 55 -5.01 -10.39 -5.73
C ARG A 55 -5.67 -9.14 -5.15
N GLY A 56 -4.88 -8.26 -4.52
CA GLY A 56 -5.39 -6.99 -4.01
C GLY A 56 -6.02 -6.13 -5.10
N SER A 57 -5.28 -5.95 -6.20
CA SER A 57 -5.69 -5.16 -7.37
C SER A 57 -6.93 -5.74 -8.06
N ALA A 58 -7.02 -7.07 -8.16
CA ALA A 58 -8.16 -7.80 -8.72
C ALA A 58 -9.45 -7.54 -7.93
N ILE A 59 -9.40 -7.71 -6.60
CA ILE A 59 -10.56 -7.50 -5.74
C ILE A 59 -10.96 -6.02 -5.74
N GLU A 60 -10.00 -5.10 -5.67
CA GLU A 60 -10.27 -3.66 -5.75
C GLU A 60 -10.94 -3.26 -7.07
N ASN A 61 -10.44 -3.76 -8.21
CA ASN A 61 -11.06 -3.51 -9.51
C ASN A 61 -12.47 -4.07 -9.60
N ALA A 62 -12.73 -5.27 -9.06
CA ALA A 62 -14.08 -5.82 -8.99
C ALA A 62 -15.02 -4.91 -8.19
N MET A 63 -14.60 -4.46 -7.01
CA MET A 63 -15.40 -3.56 -6.16
C MET A 63 -15.65 -2.21 -6.85
N LYS A 64 -14.64 -1.64 -7.54
CA LYS A 64 -14.80 -0.42 -8.33
C LYS A 64 -15.82 -0.57 -9.45
N ASN A 65 -15.77 -1.66 -10.21
CA ASN A 65 -16.70 -1.89 -11.32
C ASN A 65 -18.15 -2.06 -10.85
N ILE A 66 -18.39 -2.66 -9.67
CA ILE A 66 -19.72 -2.70 -9.06
C ILE A 66 -20.27 -1.28 -8.87
N VAL A 67 -19.47 -0.38 -8.28
CA VAL A 67 -19.88 1.01 -8.00
C VAL A 67 -20.02 1.82 -9.29
N LEU A 68 -19.11 1.66 -10.26
CA LEU A 68 -19.19 2.32 -11.57
C LEU A 68 -20.47 1.93 -12.33
N SER A 69 -20.86 0.65 -12.29
CA SER A 69 -22.09 0.21 -12.92
C SER A 69 -23.33 0.79 -12.25
N ASN A 70 -23.33 0.93 -10.91
CA ASN A 70 -24.41 1.64 -10.21
C ASN A 70 -24.51 3.11 -10.66
N MET A 71 -23.37 3.80 -10.79
CA MET A 71 -23.31 5.18 -11.26
C MET A 71 -23.81 5.34 -12.70
N ALA A 72 -23.63 4.31 -13.52
CA ALA A 72 -24.13 4.26 -14.89
C ALA A 72 -25.61 3.83 -15.00
N GLY A 73 -26.25 3.44 -13.89
CA GLY A 73 -27.62 2.90 -13.90
C GLY A 73 -27.74 1.50 -14.50
N ASN A 74 -26.63 0.76 -14.56
CA ASN A 74 -26.58 -0.58 -15.15
C ASN A 74 -26.69 -1.66 -14.07
N GLU A 75 -27.35 -2.76 -14.42
CA GLU A 75 -27.24 -3.98 -13.65
C GLU A 75 -25.80 -4.53 -13.77
N TYR A 76 -25.28 -5.08 -12.67
CA TYR A 76 -23.95 -5.66 -12.63
C TYR A 76 -23.99 -6.81 -11.64
N SER A 77 -23.82 -8.01 -12.16
CA SER A 77 -23.97 -9.23 -11.38
C SER A 77 -22.71 -9.50 -10.56
N ILE A 78 -22.84 -10.42 -9.60
CA ILE A 78 -21.71 -10.89 -8.81
C ILE A 78 -20.76 -11.74 -9.68
N GLU A 79 -21.29 -12.45 -10.68
CA GLU A 79 -20.52 -13.19 -11.67
C GLU A 79 -19.65 -12.26 -12.53
N ASP A 80 -20.20 -11.13 -13.02
CA ASP A 80 -19.43 -10.13 -13.78
C ASP A 80 -18.26 -9.58 -12.94
N ALA A 81 -18.52 -9.32 -11.66
CA ALA A 81 -17.51 -8.83 -10.71
C ALA A 81 -16.40 -9.87 -10.47
N ILE A 82 -16.74 -11.16 -10.44
CA ILE A 82 -15.77 -12.25 -10.29
C ILE A 82 -14.90 -12.37 -11.55
N GLU A 83 -15.52 -12.35 -12.73
CA GLU A 83 -14.83 -12.46 -14.02
C GLU A 83 -13.83 -11.31 -14.22
N ILE A 84 -14.21 -10.06 -13.96
CA ILE A 84 -13.29 -8.92 -14.04
C ILE A 84 -12.12 -9.06 -13.05
N GLY A 85 -12.39 -9.52 -11.83
CA GLY A 85 -11.35 -9.71 -10.82
C GLY A 85 -10.33 -10.77 -11.23
N GLN A 86 -10.80 -11.93 -11.72
CA GLN A 86 -9.94 -13.00 -12.20
C GLN A 86 -9.09 -12.55 -13.39
N ARG A 87 -9.71 -11.86 -14.36
CA ARG A 87 -8.99 -11.32 -15.53
C ARG A 87 -7.89 -10.34 -15.15
N VAL A 88 -8.14 -9.40 -14.22
CA VAL A 88 -7.12 -8.44 -13.76
C VAL A 88 -5.91 -9.15 -13.13
N PHE A 89 -6.14 -10.24 -12.38
CA PHE A 89 -5.07 -11.05 -11.83
C PHE A 89 -4.25 -11.73 -12.93
N GLU A 90 -4.93 -12.37 -13.89
CA GLU A 90 -4.29 -13.10 -15.00
C GLU A 90 -3.49 -12.15 -15.92
N GLU A 91 -3.99 -10.94 -16.17
CA GLU A 91 -3.26 -9.90 -16.90
C GLU A 91 -1.98 -9.49 -16.15
N SER A 92 -2.06 -9.30 -14.83
CA SER A 92 -0.89 -8.96 -14.01
C SER A 92 0.17 -10.08 -13.99
N GLU A 93 -0.30 -11.34 -13.92
CA GLU A 93 0.55 -12.53 -14.02
C GLU A 93 1.23 -12.61 -15.40
N LYS A 94 0.48 -12.41 -16.48
CA LYS A 94 1.00 -12.41 -17.84
C LYS A 94 2.11 -11.37 -18.02
N ASP A 95 1.89 -10.14 -17.56
CA ASP A 95 2.88 -9.07 -17.63
C ASP A 95 4.14 -9.38 -16.83
N PHE A 96 3.99 -10.03 -15.67
CA PHE A 96 5.11 -10.47 -14.85
C PHE A 96 5.95 -11.55 -15.56
N LEU A 97 5.30 -12.56 -16.12
CA LEU A 97 5.98 -13.64 -16.84
C LEU A 97 6.68 -13.12 -18.10
N ILE A 98 6.06 -12.22 -18.86
CA ILE A 98 6.69 -11.59 -20.04
C ILE A 98 7.99 -10.86 -19.64
N LYS A 99 7.96 -10.08 -18.55
CA LYS A 99 9.14 -9.34 -18.06
C LYS A 99 10.27 -10.23 -17.57
N ARG A 100 9.98 -11.49 -17.24
CA ARG A 100 10.95 -12.49 -16.80
C ARG A 100 11.21 -13.58 -17.84
N GLU A 101 10.80 -13.37 -19.10
CA GLU A 101 10.98 -14.35 -20.18
C GLU A 101 10.40 -15.74 -19.86
N GLY A 102 9.35 -15.78 -19.04
CA GLY A 102 8.71 -17.00 -18.56
C GLY A 102 9.33 -17.62 -17.30
N GLU A 103 10.44 -17.08 -16.79
CA GLU A 103 11.07 -17.58 -15.57
C GLU A 103 10.33 -17.12 -14.31
N PHE A 104 10.24 -18.02 -13.33
CA PHE A 104 9.69 -17.76 -12.01
C PHE A 104 10.49 -18.50 -10.94
N PHE A 105 10.43 -17.99 -9.72
CA PHE A 105 11.11 -18.56 -8.57
C PHE A 105 10.43 -19.86 -8.09
N GLU A 106 11.17 -20.69 -7.37
CA GLU A 106 10.64 -21.93 -6.78
C GLU A 106 9.46 -21.63 -5.83
N GLY A 107 8.38 -22.41 -5.94
CA GLY A 107 7.16 -22.19 -5.16
C GLY A 107 6.22 -21.10 -5.72
N TYR A 108 6.56 -20.50 -6.87
CA TYR A 108 5.68 -19.54 -7.55
C TYR A 108 4.30 -20.12 -7.89
N PRO A 109 4.16 -21.30 -8.54
CA PRO A 109 2.85 -21.85 -8.91
C PRO A 109 1.92 -22.03 -7.69
N GLU A 110 2.44 -22.57 -6.59
CA GLU A 110 1.68 -22.78 -5.36
C GLU A 110 1.27 -21.44 -4.72
N LYS A 111 2.18 -20.45 -4.71
CA LYS A 111 1.89 -19.11 -4.21
C LYS A 111 0.83 -18.43 -5.06
N ARG A 112 0.92 -18.56 -6.39
CA ARG A 112 -0.02 -18.03 -7.36
C ARG A 112 -1.41 -18.61 -7.17
N ASP A 113 -1.55 -19.93 -7.17
CA ASP A 113 -2.84 -20.61 -7.03
C ASP A 113 -3.47 -20.33 -5.67
N LYS A 114 -2.64 -20.29 -4.64
CA LYS A 114 -3.09 -19.91 -3.30
C LYS A 114 -3.68 -18.51 -3.31
N GLU A 115 -3.03 -17.50 -3.89
CA GLU A 115 -3.56 -16.12 -3.92
C GLU A 115 -4.79 -16.00 -4.83
N PHE A 116 -4.80 -16.66 -5.99
CA PHE A 116 -5.93 -16.67 -6.91
C PHE A 116 -7.20 -17.21 -6.24
N SER A 117 -7.08 -18.28 -5.45
CA SER A 117 -8.20 -18.91 -4.73
C SER A 117 -8.91 -18.01 -3.70
N TYR A 118 -8.35 -16.84 -3.38
CA TYR A 118 -8.97 -15.86 -2.47
C TYR A 118 -9.80 -14.81 -3.21
N ILE A 119 -9.67 -14.66 -4.54
CA ILE A 119 -10.29 -13.58 -5.30
C ILE A 119 -11.82 -13.69 -5.24
N GLU A 120 -12.39 -14.77 -5.78
CA GLU A 120 -13.83 -14.97 -5.83
C GLU A 120 -14.49 -14.89 -4.44
N PRO A 121 -14.04 -15.63 -3.40
CA PRO A 121 -14.67 -15.55 -2.09
C PRO A 121 -14.63 -14.15 -1.48
N SER A 122 -13.57 -13.38 -1.73
CA SER A 122 -13.46 -12.00 -1.22
C SER A 122 -14.41 -11.06 -1.95
N ILE A 123 -14.54 -11.20 -3.26
CA ILE A 123 -15.50 -10.44 -4.08
C ILE A 123 -16.92 -10.74 -3.61
N ARG A 124 -17.27 -12.01 -3.41
CA ARG A 124 -18.60 -12.38 -2.91
C ARG A 124 -18.90 -11.79 -1.54
N SER A 125 -17.91 -11.77 -0.64
CA SER A 125 -18.06 -11.21 0.70
C SER A 125 -18.27 -9.68 0.70
N GLY A 126 -17.70 -8.97 -0.28
CA GLY A 126 -17.85 -7.52 -0.44
C GLY A 126 -19.06 -7.09 -1.27
N PHE A 127 -19.61 -7.97 -2.10
CA PHE A 127 -20.56 -7.61 -3.16
C PHE A 127 -21.75 -6.78 -2.66
N ALA A 128 -22.47 -7.24 -1.63
CA ALA A 128 -23.64 -6.54 -1.12
C ALA A 128 -23.31 -5.13 -0.59
N TYR A 129 -22.18 -4.97 0.10
CA TYR A 129 -21.74 -3.67 0.62
C TYR A 129 -21.43 -2.69 -0.52
N PHE A 130 -20.61 -3.11 -1.49
CA PHE A 130 -20.24 -2.23 -2.61
C PHE A 130 -21.40 -1.99 -3.58
N LYS A 131 -22.32 -2.95 -3.75
CA LYS A 131 -23.55 -2.78 -4.53
C LYS A 131 -24.48 -1.73 -3.91
N GLY A 132 -24.41 -1.51 -2.59
CA GLY A 132 -25.15 -0.45 -1.91
C GLY A 132 -24.62 0.97 -2.19
N ILE A 133 -23.37 1.12 -2.65
CA ILE A 133 -22.76 2.43 -2.89
C ILE A 133 -23.25 2.98 -4.24
N GLN A 134 -23.95 4.11 -4.21
CA GLN A 134 -24.56 4.71 -5.39
C GLN A 134 -23.58 5.55 -6.21
N ASN A 135 -22.63 6.21 -5.54
CA ASN A 135 -21.67 7.10 -6.20
C ASN A 135 -20.38 7.18 -5.38
N ALA A 136 -19.24 7.12 -6.07
CA ALA A 136 -17.93 7.35 -5.50
C ALA A 136 -16.97 7.95 -6.55
N SER A 137 -16.03 8.76 -6.09
CA SER A 137 -14.82 9.09 -6.86
C SER A 137 -13.72 8.09 -6.54
N PHE A 138 -12.98 7.65 -7.54
CA PHE A 138 -11.87 6.70 -7.40
C PHE A 138 -10.55 7.37 -7.76
N GLN A 139 -9.46 6.90 -7.15
CA GLN A 139 -8.10 7.38 -7.43
C GLN A 139 -8.00 8.91 -7.36
N LYS A 140 -8.77 9.52 -6.45
CA LYS A 140 -8.70 10.96 -6.25
C LYS A 140 -7.37 11.29 -5.57
N LYS A 141 -6.52 12.03 -6.29
CA LYS A 141 -5.24 12.52 -5.76
C LYS A 141 -5.50 13.47 -4.59
N PHE A 142 -4.70 13.34 -3.54
CA PHE A 142 -4.61 14.32 -2.46
C PHE A 142 -3.15 14.64 -2.13
N GLU A 143 -2.93 15.81 -1.53
CA GLU A 143 -1.62 16.27 -1.10
C GLU A 143 -1.70 16.75 0.35
N ILE A 144 -0.70 16.40 1.17
CA ILE A 144 -0.59 16.82 2.57
C ILE A 144 0.79 17.39 2.85
N ASP A 145 0.85 18.52 3.55
CA ASP A 145 2.10 19.05 4.08
C ASP A 145 2.61 18.17 5.25
N LEU A 146 3.81 17.61 5.06
CA LEU A 146 4.51 16.81 6.06
C LEU A 146 5.40 17.66 6.98
N GLY A 147 5.43 18.98 6.80
CA GLY A 147 6.32 19.88 7.52
C GLY A 147 7.77 19.78 7.05
N ILE A 148 8.00 19.28 5.83
CA ILE A 148 9.27 19.27 5.09
C ILE A 148 9.05 19.91 3.70
N GLU A 149 10.09 20.01 2.88
CA GLU A 149 10.04 20.72 1.59
C GLU A 149 9.14 20.08 0.53
N ILE A 150 8.78 18.82 0.71
CA ILE A 150 7.93 18.06 -0.22
C ILE A 150 6.66 17.57 0.49
N PRO A 151 5.52 17.52 -0.22
CA PRO A 151 4.29 16.99 0.35
C PRO A 151 4.29 15.46 0.37
N ALA A 152 3.41 14.90 1.18
CA ALA A 152 2.87 13.58 0.90
C ALA A 152 1.90 13.67 -0.28
N ILE A 153 1.95 12.70 -1.19
CA ILE A 153 0.94 12.51 -2.22
C ILE A 153 0.36 11.11 -2.09
N GLY A 154 -0.96 11.01 -2.18
CA GLY A 154 -1.66 9.74 -2.16
C GLY A 154 -2.92 9.78 -3.01
N TYR A 155 -3.56 8.62 -3.09
CA TYR A 155 -4.80 8.41 -3.83
C TYR A 155 -5.80 7.71 -2.90
N LEU A 156 -7.07 8.03 -3.07
CA LEU A 156 -8.18 7.38 -2.36
C LEU A 156 -8.72 6.23 -3.20
N ASP A 157 -8.98 5.08 -2.57
CA ASP A 157 -9.62 3.95 -3.24
C ASP A 157 -11.04 4.33 -3.67
N PHE A 158 -11.84 4.78 -2.70
CA PHE A 158 -13.22 5.22 -2.87
C PHE A 158 -13.47 6.46 -2.00
N LEU A 159 -14.07 7.49 -2.60
CA LEU A 159 -14.57 8.67 -1.89
C LEU A 159 -16.05 8.87 -2.22
N THR A 160 -16.92 8.62 -1.25
CA THR A 160 -18.36 8.89 -1.37
C THR A 160 -18.66 10.35 -1.01
N SER A 161 -19.93 10.74 -0.98
CA SER A 161 -20.34 12.09 -0.56
C SER A 161 -20.10 12.38 0.92
N ASP A 162 -19.96 11.35 1.74
CA ASP A 162 -19.94 11.44 3.21
C ASP A 162 -18.71 10.80 3.87
N ARG A 163 -17.96 9.95 3.17
CA ARG A 163 -16.79 9.26 3.74
C ARG A 163 -15.78 8.77 2.72
N ILE A 164 -14.58 8.48 3.20
CA ILE A 164 -13.59 7.65 2.51
C ILE A 164 -13.92 6.18 2.79
N ILE A 165 -13.73 5.30 1.81
CA ILE A 165 -13.70 3.86 2.04
C ILE A 165 -12.32 3.36 1.60
N GLU A 166 -11.50 2.93 2.57
CA GLU A 166 -10.19 2.34 2.36
C GLU A 166 -10.33 0.82 2.28
N LEU A 167 -10.01 0.22 1.14
CA LEU A 167 -10.18 -1.21 0.93
C LEU A 167 -8.87 -1.95 1.23
N LYS A 168 -8.96 -2.97 2.11
CA LYS A 168 -7.88 -3.90 2.39
C LYS A 168 -8.30 -5.32 2.03
N THR A 169 -7.36 -6.08 1.46
CA THR A 169 -7.55 -7.50 1.20
C THR A 169 -6.62 -8.31 2.09
N ALA A 170 -7.17 -9.32 2.78
CA ALA A 170 -6.41 -10.07 3.76
C ALA A 170 -6.74 -11.56 3.74
N LYS A 171 -5.72 -12.39 4.04
CA LYS A 171 -5.92 -13.84 4.25
C LYS A 171 -6.46 -14.13 5.66
N SER A 172 -6.08 -13.30 6.62
CA SER A 172 -6.55 -13.32 7.99
C SER A 172 -6.88 -11.90 8.41
N PHE A 173 -7.99 -11.74 9.11
CA PHE A 173 -8.42 -10.42 9.56
C PHE A 173 -7.74 -10.08 10.88
N PRO A 174 -7.21 -8.86 11.02
CA PRO A 174 -6.62 -8.48 12.28
C PRO A 174 -7.71 -8.33 13.35
N THR A 175 -7.39 -8.67 14.60
CA THR A 175 -8.27 -8.40 15.74
C THR A 175 -8.43 -6.89 15.92
N GLU A 176 -7.31 -6.17 15.87
CA GLU A 176 -7.18 -4.71 15.99
C GLU A 176 -6.48 -4.11 14.76
N LEU A 177 -6.83 -2.88 14.38
CA LEU A 177 -6.18 -2.22 13.26
C LEU A 177 -4.69 -2.04 13.50
N LYS A 178 -3.87 -2.46 12.53
CA LYS A 178 -2.44 -2.16 12.53
C LYS A 178 -2.22 -0.66 12.39
N ASP A 179 -1.26 -0.11 13.13
CA ASP A 179 -0.94 1.32 13.05
C ASP A 179 -0.53 1.78 11.66
N SER A 180 0.06 0.91 10.83
CA SER A 180 0.35 1.25 9.43
C SER A 180 -0.90 1.62 8.63
N VAL A 181 -2.00 0.90 8.85
CA VAL A 181 -3.30 1.20 8.23
C VAL A 181 -3.93 2.43 8.86
N ARG A 182 -3.87 2.55 10.20
CA ARG A 182 -4.39 3.72 10.93
C ARG A 182 -3.72 5.01 10.45
N ARG A 183 -2.39 5.04 10.31
CA ARG A 183 -1.63 6.20 9.79
C ARG A 183 -2.00 6.54 8.36
N GLN A 184 -2.10 5.55 7.48
CA GLN A 184 -2.51 5.78 6.08
C GLN A 184 -3.88 6.46 6.03
N VAL A 185 -4.84 5.93 6.79
CA VAL A 185 -6.22 6.43 6.80
C VAL A 185 -6.32 7.78 7.49
N ALA A 186 -5.58 8.02 8.58
CA ALA A 186 -5.51 9.32 9.23
C ALA A 186 -5.00 10.41 8.27
N LEU A 187 -3.99 10.09 7.46
CA LEU A 187 -3.48 11.01 6.44
C LEU A 187 -4.56 11.35 5.40
N GLN A 188 -5.34 10.36 4.94
CA GLN A 188 -6.45 10.56 4.02
C GLN A 188 -7.55 11.42 4.65
N CYS A 189 -8.00 11.09 5.87
CA CYS A 189 -8.99 11.87 6.61
C CYS A 189 -8.56 13.32 6.78
N LYS A 190 -7.28 13.56 7.13
CA LYS A 190 -6.71 14.89 7.25
C LYS A 190 -6.75 15.65 5.91
N ALA A 191 -6.50 14.97 4.80
CA ALA A 191 -6.41 15.58 3.48
C ALA A 191 -7.75 16.06 2.93
N VAL A 192 -8.82 15.30 3.15
CA VAL A 192 -10.15 15.63 2.61
C VAL A 192 -11.15 16.07 3.67
N SER A 193 -10.76 16.10 4.94
CA SER A 193 -11.62 16.48 6.08
C SER A 193 -12.92 15.67 6.16
N MET A 194 -12.83 14.36 5.91
CA MET A 194 -13.94 13.41 6.01
C MET A 194 -13.57 12.21 6.87
N PRO A 195 -14.55 11.54 7.51
CA PRO A 195 -14.31 10.26 8.17
C PRO A 195 -13.98 9.16 7.14
N ALA A 196 -13.45 8.04 7.62
CA ALA A 196 -13.13 6.89 6.80
C ALA A 196 -13.66 5.60 7.42
N GLU A 197 -14.19 4.73 6.57
CA GLU A 197 -14.42 3.31 6.86
C GLU A 197 -13.28 2.49 6.26
N ILE A 198 -12.70 1.59 7.05
CA ILE A 198 -11.66 0.66 6.60
C ILE A 198 -12.31 -0.70 6.42
N VAL A 199 -12.43 -1.12 5.16
CA VAL A 199 -13.14 -2.36 4.78
C VAL A 199 -12.11 -3.44 4.47
N TYR A 200 -12.14 -4.52 5.24
CA TYR A 200 -11.36 -5.72 4.99
C TYR A 200 -12.21 -6.75 4.26
N LEU A 201 -11.72 -7.22 3.11
CA LEU A 201 -12.26 -8.35 2.36
C LEU A 201 -11.30 -9.53 2.40
N GLY A 202 -11.85 -10.74 2.46
CA GLY A 202 -11.08 -11.98 2.47
C GLY A 202 -11.95 -13.20 2.25
N LYS A 203 -11.32 -14.37 2.20
CA LYS A 203 -12.04 -15.64 2.12
C LYS A 203 -12.73 -15.92 3.46
N PRO A 204 -14.04 -16.26 3.47
CA PRO A 204 -14.72 -16.68 4.70
C PRO A 204 -14.03 -17.90 5.31
N THR A 205 -13.94 -17.93 6.65
CA THR A 205 -13.35 -19.07 7.36
C THR A 205 -14.44 -20.00 7.90
N LYS A 206 -14.21 -21.32 7.79
CA LYS A 206 -15.16 -22.33 8.28
C LYS A 206 -15.42 -22.24 9.79
N ASN A 207 -14.49 -21.67 10.56
CA ASN A 207 -14.56 -21.57 12.01
C ASN A 207 -15.12 -20.22 12.52
N LYS A 208 -15.89 -19.48 11.71
CA LYS A 208 -16.60 -18.23 12.06
C LYS A 208 -15.74 -17.06 12.57
N SER A 209 -14.41 -17.11 12.49
CA SER A 209 -13.59 -15.98 12.98
C SER A 209 -13.82 -14.69 12.16
N HIS A 210 -14.30 -14.82 10.92
CA HIS A 210 -14.90 -13.75 10.12
C HIS A 210 -15.66 -14.32 8.90
N GLU A 211 -16.69 -13.60 8.46
CA GLU A 211 -17.52 -13.95 7.28
C GLU A 211 -16.89 -13.46 5.96
N GLY A 212 -15.58 -13.25 5.94
CA GLY A 212 -14.88 -12.66 4.77
C GLY A 212 -15.07 -11.14 4.62
N PHE A 213 -15.75 -10.49 5.56
CA PHE A 213 -15.99 -9.04 5.59
C PHE A 213 -15.84 -8.47 7.01
N LYS A 214 -15.09 -7.37 7.17
CA LYS A 214 -14.94 -6.66 8.47
C LYS A 214 -14.71 -5.17 8.23
N LYS A 215 -15.35 -4.35 9.06
CA LYS A 215 -15.17 -2.88 9.02
C LYS A 215 -14.49 -2.40 10.29
N PHE A 216 -13.72 -1.34 10.13
CA PHE A 216 -13.15 -0.58 11.22
C PHE A 216 -13.27 0.90 10.92
N GLU A 217 -13.18 1.71 11.97
CA GLU A 217 -13.10 3.17 11.90
C GLU A 217 -11.95 3.63 12.79
N ILE A 218 -11.44 4.83 12.53
CA ILE A 218 -10.48 5.49 13.42
C ILE A 218 -11.15 6.68 14.12
N PRO A 219 -10.97 6.86 15.44
CA PRO A 219 -11.46 8.04 16.14
C PRO A 219 -10.85 9.33 15.57
N ALA A 220 -11.65 10.38 15.46
CA ALA A 220 -11.17 11.68 14.99
C ALA A 220 -10.04 12.26 15.88
N SER A 221 -10.06 11.92 17.18
CA SER A 221 -9.02 12.28 18.16
C SER A 221 -7.64 11.72 17.84
N ASP A 222 -7.56 10.61 17.10
CA ASP A 222 -6.31 9.93 16.81
C ASP A 222 -5.61 10.49 15.56
N ILE A 223 -6.36 11.20 14.71
CA ILE A 223 -5.91 11.59 13.36
C ILE A 223 -4.61 12.40 13.43
N GLU A 224 -4.55 13.45 14.25
CA GLU A 224 -3.38 14.34 14.27
C GLU A 224 -2.12 13.62 14.75
N ASN A 225 -2.22 12.81 15.81
CA ASN A 225 -1.10 12.04 16.34
C ASN A 225 -0.57 11.03 15.31
N LEU A 226 -1.48 10.35 14.60
CA LEU A 226 -1.12 9.41 13.54
C LEU A 226 -0.49 10.12 12.31
N VAL A 227 -0.91 11.34 11.99
CA VAL A 227 -0.26 12.16 10.95
C VAL A 227 1.11 12.64 11.42
N ASP A 228 1.29 12.94 12.71
CA ASP A 228 2.58 13.34 13.28
C ASP A 228 3.64 12.24 13.17
N ASP A 229 3.27 10.96 13.30
CA ASP A 229 4.18 9.84 13.01
C ASP A 229 4.75 9.92 11.58
N PHE A 230 3.91 10.25 10.61
CA PHE A 230 4.33 10.44 9.22
C PHE A 230 5.20 11.69 9.03
N ARG A 231 4.91 12.78 9.74
CA ARG A 231 5.80 13.96 9.75
C ARG A 231 7.17 13.61 10.33
N MET A 232 7.23 12.76 11.35
CA MET A 232 8.49 12.26 11.92
C MET A 232 9.26 11.37 10.95
N ALA A 233 8.59 10.42 10.31
CA ALA A 233 9.21 9.60 9.27
C ALA A 233 9.75 10.46 8.12
N ALA A 234 8.98 11.44 7.65
CA ALA A 234 9.40 12.36 6.60
C ALA A 234 10.66 13.17 6.98
N ARG A 235 10.73 13.65 8.23
CA ARG A 235 11.92 14.33 8.76
C ARG A 235 13.12 13.40 8.90
N ALA A 236 12.92 12.14 9.27
CA ALA A 236 13.98 11.14 9.35
C ALA A 236 14.54 10.82 7.96
N ILE A 237 13.69 10.56 6.97
CA ILE A 237 14.08 10.38 5.56
C ILE A 237 14.84 11.61 5.06
N ARG A 238 14.31 12.82 5.31
CA ARG A 238 14.99 14.06 4.97
C ARG A 238 16.38 14.12 5.60
N ARG A 239 16.52 13.80 6.88
CA ARG A 239 17.80 13.86 7.59
C ARG A 239 18.81 12.86 7.02
N LEU A 240 18.37 11.65 6.68
CA LEU A 240 19.20 10.65 6.01
C LEU A 240 19.74 11.23 4.69
N LEU A 241 18.85 11.59 3.76
CA LEU A 241 19.23 12.03 2.42
C LEU A 241 20.04 13.34 2.39
N MET A 242 19.80 14.24 3.35
CA MET A 242 20.49 15.54 3.40
C MET A 242 21.88 15.47 4.04
N ASN A 243 22.20 14.39 4.75
CA ASN A 243 23.50 14.20 5.40
C ASN A 243 24.36 13.13 4.73
N THR A 244 23.88 12.54 3.64
CA THR A 244 24.62 11.54 2.85
C THR A 244 24.86 12.07 1.45
N GLU A 245 26.06 11.89 0.91
CA GLU A 245 26.43 12.26 -0.46
C GLU A 245 26.46 11.07 -1.43
N SER A 246 26.55 9.84 -0.93
CA SER A 246 26.59 8.63 -1.75
C SER A 246 25.62 7.54 -1.27
N ILE A 247 25.45 6.49 -2.09
CA ILE A 247 24.63 5.33 -1.73
C ILE A 247 25.29 4.53 -0.60
N GLU A 248 26.62 4.47 -0.59
CA GLU A 248 27.41 3.79 0.44
C GLU A 248 27.16 4.39 1.82
N GLU A 249 27.19 5.72 1.94
CA GLU A 249 26.87 6.42 3.21
C GLU A 249 25.42 6.15 3.68
N ILE A 250 24.47 6.00 2.75
CA ILE A 250 23.09 5.61 3.07
C ILE A 250 23.04 4.18 3.60
N VAL A 251 23.72 3.25 2.93
CA VAL A 251 23.83 1.83 3.33
C VAL A 251 24.51 1.69 4.69
N GLU A 252 25.50 2.52 5.01
CA GLU A 252 26.15 2.56 6.33
C GLU A 252 25.25 3.13 7.44
N SER A 253 24.26 3.94 7.07
CA SER A 253 23.35 4.61 8.01
C SER A 253 22.17 3.74 8.45
N VAL A 254 21.87 2.64 7.74
CA VAL A 254 20.76 1.73 8.05
C VAL A 254 21.20 0.29 7.85
N PHE A 255 20.73 -0.65 8.68
CA PHE A 255 21.12 -2.06 8.55
C PHE A 255 19.89 -2.97 8.45
N PRO A 256 19.82 -3.90 7.47
CA PRO A 256 18.73 -4.85 7.34
C PRO A 256 18.64 -5.80 8.53
N ASN A 257 17.45 -6.01 9.07
CA ASN A 257 17.19 -7.12 9.97
C ASN A 257 16.65 -8.31 9.17
N TYR A 258 17.54 -9.20 8.74
CA TYR A 258 17.17 -10.37 7.92
C TYR A 258 16.29 -11.40 8.65
N ASP A 259 16.21 -11.35 9.99
CA ASP A 259 15.30 -12.21 10.78
C ASP A 259 13.85 -11.70 10.76
N ASN A 260 13.63 -10.47 10.26
CA ASN A 260 12.29 -9.90 10.15
C ASN A 260 11.53 -10.57 9.00
N TYR A 261 10.39 -11.19 9.32
CA TYR A 261 9.50 -11.90 8.39
C TYR A 261 9.04 -11.07 7.18
N LEU A 262 9.20 -9.74 7.23
CA LEU A 262 8.91 -8.88 6.10
C LEU A 262 9.86 -9.09 4.93
N TRP A 263 11.09 -9.56 5.15
CA TRP A 263 12.07 -9.84 4.12
C TRP A 263 11.82 -11.23 3.52
N ASP A 264 11.70 -11.30 2.19
CA ASP A 264 11.71 -12.57 1.48
C ASP A 264 13.11 -12.96 1.00
N ASP A 265 13.30 -14.23 0.61
CA ASP A 265 14.61 -14.76 0.24
C ASP A 265 15.23 -14.03 -0.96
N GLU A 266 14.41 -13.54 -1.90
CA GLU A 266 14.85 -12.76 -3.06
C GLU A 266 15.38 -11.40 -2.59
N GLU A 267 14.62 -10.68 -1.74
CA GLU A 267 15.03 -9.41 -1.15
C GLU A 267 16.29 -9.56 -0.28
N ILE A 268 16.42 -10.64 0.50
CA ILE A 268 17.62 -10.92 1.32
C ILE A 268 18.82 -11.17 0.41
N ALA A 269 18.67 -11.99 -0.63
CA ALA A 269 19.74 -12.30 -1.56
C ALA A 269 20.25 -11.04 -2.28
N VAL A 270 19.33 -10.14 -2.67
CA VAL A 270 19.66 -8.85 -3.28
C VAL A 270 20.31 -7.91 -2.25
N ALA A 271 19.74 -7.77 -1.05
CA ALA A 271 20.29 -6.87 -0.03
C ALA A 271 21.71 -7.24 0.39
N LYS A 272 22.04 -8.54 0.47
CA LYS A 272 23.41 -9.01 0.76
C LYS A 272 24.43 -8.60 -0.30
N GLN A 273 24.01 -8.20 -1.50
CA GLN A 273 24.92 -7.64 -2.52
C GLN A 273 25.35 -6.21 -2.18
N TYR A 274 24.50 -5.46 -1.47
CA TYR A 274 24.74 -4.06 -1.09
C TYR A 274 25.29 -3.93 0.33
N TRP A 275 24.67 -4.60 1.31
CA TRP A 275 25.11 -4.61 2.71
C TRP A 275 26.18 -5.68 2.94
N ARG A 276 27.35 -5.47 2.35
CA ARG A 276 28.55 -6.30 2.55
C ARG A 276 29.75 -5.42 2.87
N PHE A 277 30.61 -5.90 3.76
CA PHE A 277 31.89 -5.27 3.98
C PHE A 277 32.79 -5.62 2.78
N ALA A 278 33.18 -4.61 1.99
CA ALA A 278 34.23 -4.79 1.00
C ALA A 278 35.56 -4.87 1.76
N ALA A 279 36.24 -6.02 1.67
CA ALA A 279 37.61 -6.18 2.17
C ALA A 279 38.60 -5.48 1.23
#